data_AF-A0A7W1E453-F1
#
_entry.id   AF-A0A7W1E453-F1
#
_cell.length_a   1.000
_cell.length_b   1.000
_cell.length_c   1.000
_cell.angle_alpha   90.00
_cell.angle_beta   90.00
_cell.angle_gamma   90.00
#
_symmetry.space_group_name_H-M   'P 1'
#
loop_
_entity.id
_entity.type
_entity.pdbx_description
1 polymer ?
#
loop_
_entity_poly.entity_id
_entity_poly.type
_entity_poly.pdbx_seq_one_letter_code
_entity_poly.pdbx_strand_id
1 'polypeptide(L)'
;MTGTGAGAAPDVELYDGTGARTTGFYAHSSNTGARVASGDLNGDGQAEIITAEGPGAPSHVVARSLDGAFSSSFQPYGSFHGGVNVAAGDVDGDNVDELITAADAGGGPHVIVWDLDGSGHLVAKLGWYAYAGGFRGGVNVALSRAQSGDYMLTAPASWGGPHIRALRSSGTPIFEFTTYGGNPTNGVNIAFLSQVGTQNSTNQNSSNQNGTTTS
;
A
#
# COMPACT_ATOMS: atom_id res chain seq x y z
N MET A 1 11.82 5.83 -1.39
CA MET A 1 11.38 6.67 -0.26
C MET A 1 11.51 5.86 1.02
N THR A 2 11.86 6.49 2.14
CA THR A 2 11.96 5.85 3.46
C THR A 2 11.30 6.73 4.51
N GLY A 3 10.77 6.11 5.56
CA GLY A 3 10.32 6.78 6.79
C GLY A 3 10.95 6.11 8.00
N THR A 4 11.24 6.88 9.04
CA THR A 4 11.82 6.35 10.28
C THR A 4 10.85 5.45 11.04
N GLY A 5 11.41 4.51 11.79
CA GLY A 5 10.64 3.57 12.62
C GLY A 5 10.05 4.20 13.88
N ALA A 6 9.24 3.40 14.59
CA ALA A 6 8.55 3.82 15.81
C ALA A 6 9.50 4.41 16.86
N GLY A 7 9.08 5.51 17.50
CA GLY A 7 9.84 6.19 18.56
C GLY A 7 10.91 7.17 18.07
N ALA A 8 11.17 7.25 16.76
CA ALA A 8 12.09 8.22 16.17
C ALA A 8 11.35 9.50 15.70
N ALA A 9 12.10 10.57 15.45
CA ALA A 9 11.56 11.73 14.75
C ALA A 9 11.01 11.31 13.38
N PRO A 10 9.91 11.89 12.89
CA PRO A 10 9.18 11.43 11.69
C PRO A 10 9.86 11.89 10.40
N ASP A 11 11.14 11.56 10.25
CA ASP A 11 11.96 11.91 9.10
C ASP A 11 11.62 11.02 7.91
N VAL A 12 11.41 11.65 6.76
CA VAL A 12 11.12 11.02 5.48
C VAL A 12 12.16 11.45 4.48
N GLU A 13 12.76 10.46 3.80
CA GLU A 13 13.79 10.68 2.80
C GLU A 13 13.41 10.11 1.44
N LEU A 14 13.70 10.87 0.41
CA LEU A 14 13.45 10.53 -0.99
C LEU A 14 14.77 10.27 -1.69
N TYR A 15 14.74 9.31 -2.61
CA TYR A 15 15.89 8.80 -3.32
C TYR A 15 15.55 8.63 -4.80
N ASP A 16 16.52 8.82 -5.68
CA ASP A 16 16.39 8.49 -7.10
C ASP A 16 16.62 6.98 -7.37
N GLY A 17 16.48 6.57 -8.64
CA GLY A 17 16.67 5.19 -9.06
C GLY A 17 18.10 4.64 -8.93
N THR A 18 19.08 5.50 -8.62
CA THR A 18 20.47 5.11 -8.33
C THR A 18 20.72 4.94 -6.83
N GLY A 19 19.76 5.33 -6.00
CA GLY A 19 19.88 5.36 -4.54
C GLY A 19 20.50 6.65 -4.00
N ALA A 20 20.65 7.70 -4.82
CA ALA A 20 21.09 9.00 -4.33
C ALA A 20 19.91 9.75 -3.70
N ARG A 21 20.13 10.35 -2.52
CA ARG A 21 19.10 11.12 -1.81
C ARG A 21 18.78 12.39 -2.59
N THR A 22 17.51 12.58 -2.94
CA THR A 22 17.01 13.79 -3.61
C THR A 22 16.55 14.86 -2.63
N THR A 23 15.78 14.49 -1.60
CA THR A 23 15.31 15.42 -0.57
C THR A 23 14.90 14.68 0.72
N GLY A 24 14.57 15.42 1.77
CA GLY A 24 13.93 14.88 2.97
C GLY A 24 13.32 15.95 3.85
N PHE A 25 12.40 15.54 4.73
CA PHE A 25 11.60 16.42 5.57
C PHE A 25 11.01 15.68 6.78
N TYR A 26 10.66 16.42 7.83
CA TYR A 26 9.87 15.88 8.94
C TYR A 26 8.38 15.93 8.59
N ALA A 27 7.74 14.77 8.50
CA ALA A 27 6.38 14.63 7.99
C ALA A 27 5.30 15.01 9.01
N HIS A 28 5.58 14.82 10.31
CA HIS A 28 4.63 15.04 11.39
C HIS A 28 5.32 15.71 12.60
N SER A 29 4.56 16.02 13.64
CA SER A 29 5.11 16.61 14.88
C SER A 29 5.47 15.57 15.95
N SER A 30 4.86 14.39 15.91
CA SER A 30 5.10 13.31 16.87
C SER A 30 6.37 12.52 16.54
N ASN A 31 7.18 12.19 17.56
CA ASN A 31 8.34 11.30 17.42
C ASN A 31 7.92 9.81 17.41
N THR A 32 6.97 9.45 16.55
CA THR A 32 6.46 8.08 16.39
C THR A 32 6.91 7.42 15.09
N GLY A 33 7.88 8.04 14.41
CA GLY A 33 8.29 7.69 13.06
C GLY A 33 7.28 8.11 12.00
N ALA A 34 7.53 7.71 10.76
CA ALA A 34 6.65 7.95 9.63
C ALA A 34 6.38 6.66 8.87
N ARG A 35 5.11 6.33 8.67
CA ARG A 35 4.69 5.35 7.66
C ARG A 35 4.61 6.05 6.32
N VAL A 36 5.10 5.42 5.27
CA VAL A 36 5.21 6.04 3.95
C VAL A 36 4.61 5.16 2.86
N ALA A 37 3.98 5.79 1.88
CA ALA A 37 3.54 5.20 0.63
C ALA A 37 3.67 6.24 -0.50
N SER A 38 3.44 5.81 -1.73
CA SER A 38 3.36 6.69 -2.90
C SER A 38 2.38 6.11 -3.90
N GLY A 39 1.63 6.98 -4.57
CA GLY A 39 0.72 6.63 -5.66
C GLY A 39 0.26 7.90 -6.38
N ASP A 40 -0.11 7.78 -7.65
CA ASP A 40 -0.67 8.86 -8.47
C ASP A 40 -2.15 9.05 -8.13
N LEU A 41 -2.42 9.81 -7.06
CA LEU A 41 -3.76 9.97 -6.49
C LEU A 41 -4.62 10.93 -7.30
N ASN A 42 -4.00 11.80 -8.10
CA ASN A 42 -4.69 12.83 -8.89
C ASN A 42 -4.75 12.51 -10.40
N GLY A 43 -4.12 11.43 -10.84
CA GLY A 43 -4.13 10.96 -12.22
C GLY A 43 -3.29 11.81 -13.17
N ASP A 44 -2.31 12.56 -12.66
CA ASP A 44 -1.45 13.44 -13.46
C ASP A 44 -0.20 12.74 -14.04
N GLY A 45 -0.01 11.47 -13.69
CA GLY A 45 1.14 10.65 -14.09
C GLY A 45 2.35 10.76 -13.16
N GLN A 46 2.26 11.54 -12.07
CA GLN A 46 3.29 11.67 -11.05
C GLN A 46 2.75 11.22 -9.69
N ALA A 47 3.51 10.39 -9.00
CA ALA A 47 3.08 9.90 -7.70
C ALA A 47 3.18 10.97 -6.60
N GLU A 48 2.12 11.06 -5.79
CA GLU A 48 2.11 11.78 -4.52
C GLU A 48 2.96 11.08 -3.46
N ILE A 49 3.45 11.87 -2.52
CA ILE A 49 4.06 11.40 -1.27
C ILE A 49 2.95 11.27 -0.23
N ILE A 50 2.82 10.08 0.34
CA ILE A 50 1.85 9.78 1.39
C ILE A 50 2.61 9.47 2.66
N THR A 51 2.30 10.18 3.74
CA THR A 51 2.86 9.95 5.06
C THR A 51 1.76 9.78 6.10
N ALA A 52 2.02 8.93 7.10
CA ALA A 52 1.14 8.79 8.23
C ALA A 52 1.92 8.63 9.54
N GLU A 53 1.28 9.04 10.63
CA GLU A 53 1.85 8.91 11.96
C GLU A 53 1.96 7.44 12.39
N GLY A 54 3.11 7.09 12.97
CA GLY A 54 3.36 5.76 13.51
C GLY A 54 2.73 5.49 14.88
N PRO A 55 3.07 4.35 15.50
CA PRO A 55 2.43 3.87 16.73
C PRO A 55 2.48 4.86 17.89
N GLY A 56 1.33 5.05 18.55
CA GLY A 56 1.19 5.94 19.72
C GLY A 56 0.90 7.40 19.41
N ALA A 57 0.74 7.76 18.14
CA ALA A 57 0.35 9.10 17.70
C ALA A 57 -1.09 9.12 17.17
N PRO A 58 -1.70 10.33 17.02
CA PRO A 58 -3.00 10.49 16.36
C PRO A 58 -3.07 9.76 15.02
N SER A 59 -4.29 9.44 14.60
CA SER A 59 -4.52 8.80 13.31
C SER A 59 -4.36 9.76 12.13
N HIS A 60 -3.26 10.51 12.01
CA HIS A 60 -3.08 11.57 11.01
C HIS A 60 -2.37 11.08 9.75
N VAL A 61 -2.91 11.43 8.59
CA VAL A 61 -2.39 11.11 7.26
C VAL A 61 -2.26 12.40 6.45
N VAL A 62 -1.17 12.52 5.69
CA VAL A 62 -0.91 13.59 4.73
C VAL A 62 -0.58 12.97 3.38
N ALA A 63 -1.19 13.47 2.30
CA ALA A 63 -0.84 13.14 0.93
C ALA A 63 -0.53 14.45 0.18
N ARG A 64 0.58 14.53 -0.54
CA ARG A 64 0.98 15.75 -1.25
C ARG A 64 1.85 15.48 -2.47
N SER A 65 1.69 16.30 -3.51
CA SER A 65 2.60 16.29 -4.65
C SER A 65 3.94 16.94 -4.26
N LEU A 66 5.01 16.58 -4.96
CA LEU A 66 6.34 17.10 -4.67
C LEU A 66 6.46 18.60 -4.97
N ASP A 67 5.74 19.07 -5.98
CA ASP A 67 5.65 20.48 -6.38
C ASP A 67 4.64 21.29 -5.55
N GLY A 68 3.86 20.62 -4.70
CA GLY A 68 2.82 21.23 -3.85
C GLY A 68 1.51 21.55 -4.56
N ALA A 69 1.30 21.09 -5.81
CA ALA A 69 0.07 21.35 -6.56
C ALA A 69 -1.16 20.69 -5.91
N PHE A 70 -0.99 19.49 -5.34
CA PHE A 70 -2.01 18.80 -4.54
C PHE A 70 -1.53 18.56 -3.10
N SER A 71 -2.46 18.69 -2.15
CA SER A 71 -2.23 18.40 -0.74
C SER A 71 -3.53 18.06 -0.03
N SER A 72 -3.51 17.00 0.78
CA SER A 72 -4.61 16.58 1.65
C SER A 72 -4.07 16.16 3.01
N SER A 73 -4.82 16.44 4.07
CA SER A 73 -4.43 16.17 5.45
C SER A 73 -5.67 15.89 6.31
N PHE A 74 -5.76 14.69 6.90
CA PHE A 74 -6.98 14.25 7.57
C PHE A 74 -6.72 13.13 8.59
N GLN A 75 -7.75 12.79 9.38
CA GLN A 75 -7.70 11.75 10.40
C GLN A 75 -8.68 10.59 10.08
N PRO A 76 -8.25 9.54 9.37
CA PRO A 76 -9.11 8.41 8.98
C PRO A 76 -9.83 7.71 10.14
N TYR A 77 -9.28 7.74 11.35
CA TYR A 77 -9.82 7.02 12.52
C TYR A 77 -10.16 7.95 13.69
N GLY A 78 -10.49 9.21 13.40
CA GLY A 78 -10.92 10.19 14.39
C GLY A 78 -9.93 10.31 15.57
N SER A 79 -10.44 10.15 16.80
CA SER A 79 -9.64 10.26 18.03
C SER A 79 -8.81 9.01 18.36
N PHE A 80 -8.56 8.11 17.41
CA PHE A 80 -7.65 7.00 17.61
C PHE A 80 -6.19 7.50 17.66
N HIS A 81 -5.40 6.97 18.61
CA HIS A 81 -4.02 7.38 18.88
C HIS A 81 -3.03 6.20 18.80
N GLY A 82 -3.30 5.24 17.91
CA GLY A 82 -2.40 4.11 17.68
C GLY A 82 -1.60 4.20 16.39
N GLY A 83 -1.70 5.29 15.61
CA GLY A 83 -1.08 5.43 14.30
C GLY A 83 -1.87 4.80 13.15
N VAL A 84 -1.33 4.91 11.94
CA VAL A 84 -1.98 4.47 10.69
C VAL A 84 -0.96 3.81 9.77
N ASN A 85 -1.28 2.62 9.28
CA ASN A 85 -0.56 2.02 8.16
C ASN A 85 -1.20 2.48 6.84
N VAL A 86 -0.37 2.78 5.84
CA VAL A 86 -0.80 3.32 4.55
C VAL A 86 -0.25 2.49 3.38
N ALA A 87 -1.03 2.43 2.31
CA ALA A 87 -0.64 1.92 0.99
C ALA A 87 -1.34 2.76 -0.08
N ALA A 88 -0.86 2.71 -1.33
CA ALA A 88 -1.53 3.32 -2.46
C ALA A 88 -1.36 2.50 -3.74
N GLY A 89 -2.31 2.63 -4.65
CA GLY A 89 -2.36 1.96 -5.93
C GLY A 89 -3.79 1.87 -6.48
N ASP A 90 -3.89 1.71 -7.80
CA ASP A 90 -5.13 1.59 -8.60
C ASP A 90 -5.96 0.35 -8.23
N VAL A 91 -6.87 0.48 -7.27
CA VAL A 91 -7.66 -0.64 -6.76
C VAL A 91 -8.92 -0.91 -7.58
N ASP A 92 -9.39 0.05 -8.37
CA ASP A 92 -10.64 -0.09 -9.14
C ASP A 92 -10.43 -0.20 -10.66
N GLY A 93 -9.21 -0.01 -11.14
CA GLY A 93 -8.80 -0.21 -12.53
C GLY A 93 -9.03 1.00 -13.43
N ASP A 94 -9.21 2.20 -12.88
CA ASP A 94 -9.40 3.43 -13.64
C ASP A 94 -8.08 4.11 -14.07
N ASN A 95 -6.93 3.58 -13.62
CA ASN A 95 -5.57 4.12 -13.79
C ASN A 95 -5.25 5.37 -12.95
N VAL A 96 -6.03 5.63 -11.90
CA VAL A 96 -5.71 6.56 -10.82
C VAL A 96 -5.50 5.72 -9.56
N ASP A 97 -4.44 6.01 -8.81
CA ASP A 97 -4.17 5.26 -7.59
C ASP A 97 -5.09 5.72 -6.46
N GLU A 98 -5.67 4.79 -5.70
CA GLU A 98 -6.33 5.13 -4.44
C GLU A 98 -5.37 5.10 -3.25
N LEU A 99 -5.71 5.87 -2.22
CA LEU A 99 -5.06 5.79 -0.91
C LEU A 99 -5.80 4.77 -0.03
N ILE A 100 -5.06 3.92 0.67
CA ILE A 100 -5.60 2.99 1.64
C ILE A 100 -5.01 3.28 2.99
N THR A 101 -5.88 3.42 3.97
CA THR A 101 -5.49 3.54 5.37
C THR A 101 -5.93 2.31 6.14
N ALA A 102 -5.15 1.94 7.15
CA ALA A 102 -5.43 0.86 8.07
C ALA A 102 -5.06 1.30 9.49
N ALA A 103 -5.94 1.06 10.47
CA ALA A 103 -5.60 1.37 11.85
C ALA A 103 -4.43 0.47 12.31
N ASP A 104 -3.38 1.06 12.89
CA ASP A 104 -2.24 0.31 13.40
C ASP A 104 -2.57 -0.32 14.79
N ALA A 105 -1.59 -0.92 15.46
CA ALA A 105 -1.75 -1.64 16.71
C ALA A 105 -2.52 -0.84 17.78
N GLY A 106 -3.47 -1.49 18.46
CA GLY A 106 -4.41 -0.86 19.39
C GLY A 106 -5.74 -0.49 18.74
N GLY A 107 -5.78 -0.39 17.40
CA GLY A 107 -6.97 -0.12 16.61
C GLY A 107 -7.73 -1.38 16.22
N GLY A 108 -8.99 -1.21 15.84
CA GLY A 108 -9.76 -2.28 15.19
C GLY A 108 -9.18 -2.67 13.83
N PRO A 109 -9.60 -3.80 13.23
CA PRO A 109 -9.09 -4.25 11.94
C PRO A 109 -9.65 -3.46 10.74
N HIS A 110 -9.84 -2.16 10.90
CA HIS A 110 -10.52 -1.31 9.92
C HIS A 110 -9.56 -0.89 8.82
N VAL A 111 -9.98 -1.10 7.58
CA VAL A 111 -9.32 -0.66 6.36
C VAL A 111 -10.30 0.25 5.62
N ILE A 112 -9.79 1.39 5.12
CA ILE A 112 -10.57 2.37 4.37
C ILE A 112 -9.82 2.69 3.07
N VAL A 113 -10.54 2.66 1.95
CA VAL A 113 -10.08 3.11 0.63
C VAL A 113 -10.59 4.52 0.39
N TRP A 114 -9.69 5.39 -0.03
CA TRP A 114 -9.91 6.81 -0.27
C TRP A 114 -9.58 7.14 -1.71
N ASP A 115 -10.43 7.97 -2.30
CA ASP A 115 -10.35 8.37 -3.70
C ASP A 115 -10.60 9.88 -3.80
N LEU A 116 -10.09 10.53 -4.84
CA LEU A 116 -10.39 11.93 -5.07
C LEU A 116 -11.78 12.09 -5.65
N ASP A 117 -12.58 12.96 -5.04
CA ASP A 117 -13.80 13.43 -5.68
C ASP A 117 -13.46 14.37 -6.85
N GLY A 118 -14.47 14.72 -7.65
CA GLY A 118 -14.30 15.63 -8.78
C GLY A 118 -13.88 17.06 -8.41
N SER A 119 -13.74 17.38 -7.12
CA SER A 119 -13.18 18.63 -6.61
C SER A 119 -11.74 18.51 -6.11
N GLY A 120 -11.14 17.33 -6.21
CA GLY A 120 -9.77 17.06 -5.78
C GLY A 120 -9.62 16.83 -4.28
N HIS A 121 -10.70 16.43 -3.58
CA HIS A 121 -10.63 16.07 -2.16
C HIS A 121 -10.69 14.55 -1.97
N LEU A 122 -9.83 14.02 -1.09
CA LEU A 122 -9.90 12.61 -0.69
C LEU A 122 -11.19 12.36 0.10
N VAL A 123 -12.01 11.45 -0.42
CA VAL A 123 -13.26 10.99 0.18
C VAL A 123 -13.20 9.47 0.39
N ALA A 124 -13.82 9.00 1.47
CA ALA A 124 -13.89 7.56 1.73
C ALA A 124 -14.82 6.90 0.69
N LYS A 125 -14.25 6.00 -0.11
CA LYS A 125 -14.95 5.24 -1.15
C LYS A 125 -15.55 3.97 -0.58
N LEU A 126 -14.76 3.21 0.19
CA LEU A 126 -15.13 1.94 0.80
C LEU A 126 -14.44 1.74 2.15
N GLY A 127 -15.03 0.93 3.03
CA GLY A 127 -14.40 0.54 4.30
C GLY A 127 -14.94 -0.78 4.85
N TRP A 128 -14.06 -1.58 5.46
CA TRP A 128 -14.40 -2.90 6.00
C TRP A 128 -13.46 -3.35 7.12
N TYR A 129 -13.88 -4.39 7.85
CA TYR A 129 -13.04 -5.07 8.82
C TYR A 129 -12.31 -6.26 8.19
N ALA A 130 -10.98 -6.18 8.13
CA ALA A 130 -10.12 -7.23 7.57
C ALA A 130 -10.10 -8.51 8.41
N TYR A 131 -10.41 -8.40 9.71
CA TYR A 131 -10.47 -9.49 10.69
C TYR A 131 -11.74 -9.37 11.55
N ALA A 132 -11.93 -10.28 12.50
CA ALA A 132 -13.06 -10.21 13.44
C ALA A 132 -13.12 -8.81 14.10
N GLY A 133 -14.30 -8.18 14.15
CA GLY A 133 -14.45 -6.78 14.59
C GLY A 133 -13.99 -6.50 16.04
N GLY A 134 -13.85 -7.53 16.87
CA GLY A 134 -13.26 -7.46 18.21
C GLY A 134 -11.73 -7.46 18.25
N PHE A 135 -11.06 -7.76 17.14
CA PHE A 135 -9.60 -7.75 17.04
C PHE A 135 -9.05 -6.34 17.27
N ARG A 136 -7.92 -6.21 17.98
CA ARG A 136 -7.31 -4.91 18.29
C ARG A 136 -5.85 -4.80 17.87
N GLY A 137 -5.40 -5.78 17.09
CA GLY A 137 -4.04 -5.82 16.59
C GLY A 137 -3.75 -4.89 15.44
N GLY A 138 -4.73 -4.14 14.93
CA GLY A 138 -4.56 -3.34 13.72
C GLY A 138 -4.29 -4.17 12.47
N VAL A 139 -3.98 -3.48 11.37
CA VAL A 139 -3.76 -4.09 10.05
C VAL A 139 -2.56 -3.47 9.37
N ASN A 140 -1.63 -4.31 8.90
CA ASN A 140 -0.69 -3.96 7.85
C ASN A 140 -1.36 -4.22 6.50
N VAL A 141 -1.18 -3.30 5.55
CA VAL A 141 -1.82 -3.36 4.22
C VAL A 141 -0.76 -3.16 3.14
N ALA A 142 -0.91 -3.88 2.02
CA ALA A 142 -0.09 -3.71 0.82
C ALA A 142 -0.93 -3.93 -0.44
N LEU A 143 -0.51 -3.33 -1.55
CA LEU A 143 -1.15 -3.45 -2.85
C LEU A 143 -0.23 -4.04 -3.91
N SER A 144 -0.82 -4.80 -4.83
CA SER A 144 -0.17 -5.30 -6.03
C SER A 144 -0.92 -4.81 -7.25
N ARG A 145 -0.17 -4.17 -8.16
CA ARG A 145 -0.56 -4.06 -9.57
C ARG A 145 -0.24 -5.36 -10.30
N ALA A 146 -1.25 -6.18 -10.58
CA ALA A 146 -1.08 -7.42 -11.32
C ALA A 146 -1.78 -7.36 -12.68
N GLN A 147 -1.20 -8.00 -13.70
CA GLN A 147 -1.81 -8.05 -15.05
C GLN A 147 -3.22 -8.66 -15.05
N SER A 148 -3.59 -9.41 -14.01
CA SER A 148 -4.90 -10.04 -13.83
C SER A 148 -5.87 -9.20 -12.98
N GLY A 149 -5.52 -7.97 -12.63
CA GLY A 149 -6.26 -7.06 -11.75
C GLY A 149 -5.57 -6.86 -10.40
N ASP A 150 -5.81 -5.71 -9.76
CA ASP A 150 -5.08 -5.31 -8.57
C ASP A 150 -5.62 -5.99 -7.30
N TYR A 151 -4.70 -6.39 -6.42
CA TYR A 151 -5.02 -7.16 -5.21
C TYR A 151 -4.50 -6.47 -3.96
N MET A 152 -5.31 -6.52 -2.89
CA MET A 152 -4.93 -6.07 -1.57
C MET A 152 -4.49 -7.25 -0.72
N LEU A 153 -3.36 -7.11 -0.02
CA LEU A 153 -3.01 -7.99 1.09
C LEU A 153 -3.25 -7.26 2.41
N THR A 154 -3.79 -8.00 3.37
CA THR A 154 -3.84 -7.56 4.77
C THR A 154 -3.17 -8.59 5.65
N ALA A 155 -2.49 -8.11 6.69
CA ALA A 155 -1.88 -8.90 7.75
C ALA A 155 -2.15 -8.23 9.10
N PRO A 156 -2.22 -8.97 10.23
CA PRO A 156 -2.27 -8.35 11.54
C PRO A 156 -1.03 -7.49 11.79
N ALA A 157 -1.21 -6.24 12.25
CA ALA A 157 -0.09 -5.36 12.60
C ALA A 157 0.55 -5.72 13.95
N SER A 158 -0.23 -6.30 14.86
CA SER A 158 0.21 -6.82 16.16
C SER A 158 -0.82 -7.81 16.70
N TRP A 159 -0.46 -8.58 17.72
CA TRP A 159 -1.31 -9.48 18.53
C TRP A 159 -2.19 -10.48 17.79
N GLY A 160 -1.99 -10.67 16.48
CA GLY A 160 -2.62 -11.68 15.65
C GLY A 160 -1.63 -12.75 15.25
N GLY A 161 -2.15 -13.91 14.84
CA GLY A 161 -1.34 -14.94 14.18
C GLY A 161 -0.92 -14.50 12.76
N PRO A 162 -0.04 -15.22 12.08
CA PRO A 162 0.52 -14.81 10.80
C PRO A 162 -0.42 -15.09 9.61
N HIS A 163 -1.70 -14.76 9.79
CA HIS A 163 -2.76 -14.95 8.81
C HIS A 163 -2.72 -13.79 7.82
N ILE A 164 -2.52 -14.11 6.55
CA ILE A 164 -2.50 -13.16 5.45
C ILE A 164 -3.76 -13.39 4.62
N ARG A 165 -4.45 -12.29 4.28
CA ARG A 165 -5.64 -12.32 3.42
C ARG A 165 -5.36 -11.56 2.15
N ALA A 166 -5.64 -12.18 1.02
CA ALA A 166 -5.75 -11.52 -0.27
C ALA A 166 -7.21 -11.17 -0.52
N LEU A 167 -7.47 -9.90 -0.82
CA LEU A 167 -8.81 -9.36 -1.04
C LEU A 167 -8.86 -8.63 -2.37
N ARG A 168 -10.06 -8.61 -2.95
CA ARG A 168 -10.42 -7.62 -3.97
C ARG A 168 -10.53 -6.24 -3.32
N SER A 169 -10.48 -5.19 -4.13
CA SER A 169 -10.68 -3.80 -3.71
C SER A 169 -12.01 -3.55 -2.96
N SER A 170 -13.03 -4.36 -3.21
CA SER A 170 -14.29 -4.35 -2.47
C SER A 170 -14.21 -4.92 -1.03
N GLY A 171 -13.05 -5.38 -0.59
CA GLY A 171 -12.87 -6.11 0.68
C GLY A 171 -13.32 -7.57 0.62
N THR A 172 -13.69 -8.08 -0.55
CA THR A 172 -14.09 -9.48 -0.72
C THR A 172 -12.86 -10.39 -0.68
N PRO A 173 -12.79 -11.40 0.22
CA PRO A 173 -11.67 -12.33 0.27
C PRO A 173 -11.55 -13.14 -1.04
N ILE A 174 -10.32 -13.34 -1.49
CA ILE A 174 -9.97 -14.21 -2.62
C ILE A 174 -9.40 -15.51 -2.07
N PHE A 175 -8.36 -15.40 -1.23
CA PHE A 175 -7.74 -16.50 -0.51
C PHE A 175 -7.08 -16.00 0.77
N GLU A 176 -6.81 -16.91 1.70
CA GLU A 176 -6.02 -16.64 2.90
C GLU A 176 -4.98 -17.75 3.11
N PHE A 177 -3.86 -17.39 3.74
CA PHE A 177 -2.79 -18.32 4.05
C PHE A 177 -2.06 -17.90 5.32
N THR A 178 -1.40 -18.84 5.96
CA THR A 178 -0.60 -18.60 7.17
C THR A 178 0.88 -18.60 6.78
N THR A 179 1.63 -17.58 7.18
CA THR A 179 3.09 -17.54 7.01
C THR A 179 3.79 -17.99 8.28
N TYR A 180 5.04 -18.48 8.17
CA TYR A 180 5.84 -18.97 9.30
C TYR A 180 5.23 -20.20 10.02
N GLY A 181 6.06 -21.19 10.38
CA GLY A 181 5.62 -22.41 11.08
C GLY A 181 5.27 -22.23 12.57
N GLY A 182 5.05 -20.98 13.03
CA GLY A 182 4.81 -20.62 14.43
C GLY A 182 3.69 -19.59 14.56
N ASN A 183 3.50 -19.04 15.76
CA ASN A 183 2.44 -18.05 16.05
C ASN A 183 3.06 -16.70 16.47
N PRO A 184 3.86 -16.04 15.61
CA PRO A 184 4.42 -14.73 15.93
C PRO A 184 3.29 -13.72 16.15
N THR A 185 3.26 -13.10 17.32
CA THR A 185 2.21 -12.13 17.71
C THR A 185 2.66 -10.68 17.58
N ASN A 186 3.83 -10.42 16.99
CA ASN A 186 4.36 -9.06 16.82
C ASN A 186 3.98 -8.44 15.47
N GLY A 187 3.00 -9.05 14.79
CA GLY A 187 2.54 -8.64 13.46
C GLY A 187 3.39 -9.19 12.33
N VAL A 188 2.85 -9.06 11.11
CA VAL A 188 3.54 -9.43 9.87
C VAL A 188 3.55 -8.25 8.92
N ASN A 189 4.73 -7.78 8.53
CA ASN A 189 4.88 -6.79 7.47
C ASN A 189 4.69 -7.49 6.11
N ILE A 190 3.98 -6.83 5.21
CA ILE A 190 3.67 -7.34 3.89
C ILE A 190 4.07 -6.32 2.83
N ALA A 191 4.55 -6.82 1.71
CA ALA A 191 4.88 -6.04 0.52
C ALA A 191 4.67 -6.92 -0.71
N PHE A 192 4.49 -6.28 -1.85
CA PHE A 192 4.42 -6.97 -3.13
C PHE A 192 5.68 -6.72 -3.96
N LEU A 193 6.02 -7.70 -4.79
CA LEU A 193 7.00 -7.56 -5.86
C LEU A 193 6.26 -7.63 -7.18
N SER A 194 6.25 -6.55 -7.96
CA SER A 194 5.78 -6.62 -9.34
C SER A 194 6.84 -7.37 -10.16
N GLN A 195 6.47 -8.49 -10.76
CA GLN A 195 7.36 -9.21 -11.65
C GLN A 195 7.36 -8.48 -12.99
N VAL A 196 8.48 -7.84 -13.36
CA VAL A 196 8.67 -7.33 -14.72
C VAL A 196 8.64 -8.55 -15.65
N GLY A 197 7.63 -8.63 -16.50
CA GLY A 197 7.47 -9.74 -17.43
C GLY A 197 8.69 -9.86 -18.35
N THR A 198 9.43 -10.96 -18.24
CA THR A 198 10.31 -11.39 -19.31
C THR A 198 9.42 -11.82 -20.48
N GLN A 199 9.27 -10.93 -21.47
CA GLN A 199 8.80 -11.32 -22.79
C GLN A 199 9.71 -12.43 -23.31
N ASN A 200 9.25 -13.68 -23.28
CA ASN A 200 9.90 -14.77 -23.99
C ASN A 200 9.69 -14.53 -25.50
N SER A 201 10.56 -13.72 -26.09
CA SER A 201 10.72 -13.64 -27.54
C SER A 201 11.43 -14.89 -28.05
N THR A 202 10.73 -16.03 -28.05
CA THR A 202 11.07 -17.10 -29.00
C THR A 202 10.22 -16.93 -30.24
N ASN A 203 10.85 -16.29 -31.22
CA ASN A 203 10.36 -16.04 -32.56
C ASN A 203 9.71 -17.28 -33.17
N GLN A 204 8.52 -17.05 -33.72
CA GLN A 204 8.05 -17.70 -34.93
C GLN A 204 9.14 -17.61 -36.01
N ASN A 205 9.83 -18.72 -36.30
CA ASN A 205 10.29 -18.99 -37.67
C ASN A 205 10.63 -20.47 -37.86
N SER A 206 9.65 -21.26 -38.32
CA SER A 206 9.83 -22.34 -39.31
C SER A 206 8.52 -23.11 -39.48
N SER A 207 7.51 -22.46 -40.05
CA SER A 207 6.55 -23.21 -40.86
C SER A 207 7.20 -23.53 -42.20
N ASN A 208 7.51 -24.81 -42.37
CA ASN A 208 7.24 -25.58 -43.59
C ASN A 208 7.58 -24.93 -44.95
N GLN A 209 8.72 -25.31 -45.53
CA GLN A 209 8.76 -25.64 -46.96
C GLN A 209 9.16 -27.10 -47.13
N ASN A 210 8.19 -27.86 -47.58
CA ASN A 210 8.27 -29.25 -47.99
C ASN A 210 8.51 -29.29 -49.52
N GLY A 211 9.43 -30.13 -50.01
CA GLY A 211 9.51 -30.43 -51.44
C GLY A 211 10.86 -30.93 -52.00
N THR A 212 11.02 -32.27 -52.04
CA THR A 212 11.55 -33.10 -53.17
C THR A 212 12.79 -32.61 -53.96
N THR A 213 13.91 -33.35 -54.03
CA THR A 213 14.21 -34.52 -54.92
C THR A 213 15.68 -34.94 -54.68
N THR A 214 16.04 -36.21 -54.50
CA THR A 214 16.62 -37.22 -55.44
C THR A 214 17.31 -38.25 -54.52
N SER A 215 17.41 -39.57 -54.73
CA SER A 215 17.39 -40.48 -55.89
C SER A 215 16.92 -41.86 -55.42
#